data_AF-B8D3B9-F1
#
_entry.id   AF-B8D3B9-F1
#
_cell.length_a   1.000
_cell.length_b   1.000
_cell.length_c   1.000
_cell.angle_alpha   90.00
_cell.angle_beta   90.00
_cell.angle_gamma   90.00
#
_symmetry.space_group_name_H-M   'P 1'
#
loop_
_entity.id
_entity.type
_entity.pdbx_description
1 polymer ?
#
loop_
_entity_poly.entity_id
_entity_poly.type
_entity_poly.pdbx_seq_one_letter_code
_entity_poly.pdbx_strand_id
1 'polypeptide(L)'
;MILRQPVTIHSYTKIITIQYQCLSKPDLTPIGDLEILREWVNGEEGIIRNFLSYSRLLIETFEFIPIGLNIFFDLMFLYYRTKLLNPELVKITFEEFIYNKPFIDLKPILVIMNDFEFKELSKPVKDRVYEKTKITGRDIPSLYVENKYEEIENYVKAEAEEVIKLIREVYRVLNGLKPARAMKPG
;
A
#
# COMPACT_ATOMS: atom_id res chain seq x y z
N MET A 1 1.45 0.31 -4.46
CA MET A 1 1.21 -0.95 -3.74
C MET A 1 2.48 -1.26 -2.97
N ILE A 2 2.60 -1.15 -1.65
CA ILE A 2 1.68 -1.16 -0.50
C ILE A 2 2.13 -0.05 0.45
N LEU A 3 1.19 0.61 1.11
CA LEU A 3 1.49 1.24 2.39
C LEU A 3 0.67 0.46 3.41
N ARG A 4 1.26 0.14 4.56
CA ARG A 4 0.50 -0.25 5.75
C ARG A 4 1.16 0.29 7.02
N GLN A 5 0.31 0.91 7.82
CA GLN A 5 0.44 1.32 9.22
C GLN A 5 1.70 2.17 9.55
N PRO A 6 1.57 3.51 9.68
CA PRO A 6 2.45 4.22 10.58
C PRO A 6 2.19 3.62 11.95
N VAL A 7 3.27 3.15 12.53
CA VAL A 7 3.24 2.63 13.87
C VAL A 7 2.86 3.75 14.82
N THR A 8 1.74 3.59 15.52
CA THR A 8 1.15 4.61 16.39
C THR A 8 1.87 4.64 17.74
N ILE A 9 2.85 5.53 17.91
CA ILE A 9 3.30 5.98 19.23
C ILE A 9 2.57 7.29 19.52
N HIS A 10 1.81 7.38 20.62
CA HIS A 10 0.82 8.43 20.92
C HIS A 10 1.35 9.87 21.11
N SER A 11 2.56 10.16 20.64
CA SER A 11 3.07 11.54 20.46
C SER A 11 4.06 11.71 19.29
N TYR A 12 4.32 10.65 18.50
CA TYR A 12 5.27 10.64 17.37
C TYR A 12 4.81 9.69 16.25
N THR A 13 3.68 9.96 15.61
CA THR A 13 3.22 9.18 14.45
C THR A 13 3.95 9.65 13.19
N LYS A 14 4.89 8.85 12.67
CA LYS A 14 5.63 9.15 11.44
C LYS A 14 5.60 8.02 10.41
N ILE A 15 5.77 8.36 9.14
CA ILE A 15 6.00 7.40 8.06
C ILE A 15 7.48 6.99 8.09
N ILE A 16 7.76 5.72 8.37
CA ILE A 16 9.14 5.21 8.41
C ILE A 16 9.61 4.62 7.08
N THR A 17 8.68 4.04 6.32
CA THR A 17 8.92 3.53 4.98
C THR A 17 7.77 3.84 4.04
N ILE A 18 8.08 3.97 2.76
CA ILE A 18 7.09 3.92 1.66
C ILE A 18 7.59 2.88 0.67
N GLN A 19 6.77 1.89 0.36
CA GLN A 19 7.14 0.82 -0.56
C GLN A 19 6.19 0.73 -1.75
N TYR A 20 6.75 0.58 -2.95
CA TYR A 20 5.96 0.46 -4.16
C TYR A 20 6.64 -0.35 -5.24
N GLN A 21 5.83 -1.05 -6.05
CA GLN A 21 6.30 -1.79 -7.20
C GLN A 21 5.27 -1.69 -8.33
N CYS A 22 5.77 -1.57 -9.56
CA CYS A 22 4.91 -1.58 -10.75
C CYS A 22 4.43 -3.00 -11.04
N LEU A 23 3.19 -3.15 -11.50
CA LEU A 23 2.62 -4.42 -11.91
C LEU A 23 2.27 -4.37 -13.40
N SER A 24 2.65 -5.40 -14.13
CA SER A 24 2.37 -5.56 -15.56
C SER A 24 0.89 -5.82 -15.85
N LYS A 25 0.49 -5.62 -17.10
CA LYS A 25 -0.81 -6.07 -17.61
C LYS A 25 -0.60 -7.24 -18.57
N PRO A 26 -1.51 -8.24 -18.59
CA PRO A 26 -2.72 -8.34 -17.77
C PRO A 26 -2.52 -9.08 -16.45
N ASP A 27 -1.46 -9.84 -16.26
CA ASP A 27 -1.30 -10.84 -15.19
C ASP A 27 -0.80 -10.31 -13.85
N LEU A 28 -0.58 -8.99 -13.76
CA LEU A 28 -0.11 -8.30 -12.56
C LEU A 28 1.21 -8.88 -12.03
N THR A 29 2.08 -9.34 -12.93
CA THR A 29 3.44 -9.75 -12.59
C THR A 29 4.27 -8.50 -12.24
N PRO A 30 5.05 -8.50 -11.14
CA PRO A 30 5.89 -7.37 -10.78
C PRO A 30 6.88 -6.99 -11.88
N ILE A 31 7.03 -5.69 -12.13
CA ILE A 31 8.02 -5.12 -13.05
C ILE A 31 9.08 -4.40 -12.21
N GLY A 32 10.35 -4.76 -12.42
CA GLY A 32 11.47 -4.22 -11.67
C GLY A 32 11.46 -4.66 -10.21
N ASP A 33 12.37 -4.08 -9.42
CA ASP A 33 12.48 -4.36 -8.00
C ASP A 33 11.42 -3.63 -7.17
N LEU A 34 11.18 -4.12 -5.95
CA LEU A 34 10.37 -3.41 -4.96
C LEU A 34 11.15 -2.17 -4.49
N GLU A 35 10.64 -0.99 -4.77
CA GLU A 35 11.18 0.25 -4.23
C GLU A 35 10.80 0.35 -2.75
N ILE A 36 11.77 0.62 -1.89
CA ILE A 36 11.55 0.85 -0.45
C ILE A 36 12.25 2.16 -0.09
N LEU A 37 11.48 3.22 0.10
CA LEU A 37 11.98 4.50 0.59
C LEU A 37 12.04 4.44 2.12
N ARG A 38 13.13 4.94 2.70
CA ARG A 38 13.46 4.78 4.12
C ARG A 38 13.72 6.13 4.77
N GLU A 39 13.00 6.44 5.85
CA GLU A 39 13.19 7.74 6.51
C GLU A 39 14.55 7.85 7.21
N TRP A 40 15.14 6.75 7.67
CA TRP A 40 16.48 6.76 8.28
C TRP A 40 17.60 7.03 7.26
N VAL A 41 17.28 7.09 5.96
CA VAL A 41 18.22 7.47 4.89
C VAL A 41 17.95 8.90 4.41
N ASN A 42 16.68 9.26 4.18
CA ASN A 42 16.30 10.51 3.50
C ASN A 42 15.42 11.46 4.35
N GLY A 43 15.13 11.11 5.60
CA GLY A 43 14.11 11.76 6.41
C GLY A 43 12.69 11.46 5.91
N GLU A 44 11.69 11.66 6.79
CA GLU A 44 10.29 11.42 6.46
C GLU A 44 9.80 12.30 5.30
N GLU A 45 10.10 13.60 5.34
CA GLU A 45 9.73 14.51 4.24
C GLU A 45 10.41 14.09 2.92
N GLY A 46 11.66 13.62 2.98
CA GLY A 46 12.40 13.20 1.80
C GLY A 46 11.78 11.99 1.12
N ILE A 47 11.35 10.97 1.88
CA ILE A 47 10.67 9.81 1.29
C ILE A 47 9.29 10.17 0.74
N ILE A 48 8.54 11.06 1.42
CA ILE A 48 7.25 11.56 0.93
C ILE A 48 7.44 12.32 -0.39
N ARG A 49 8.40 13.24 -0.44
CA ARG A 49 8.71 14.02 -1.65
C ARG A 49 9.10 13.11 -2.80
N ASN A 50 9.96 12.12 -2.56
CA ASN A 50 10.40 11.18 -3.58
C ASN A 50 9.20 10.37 -4.12
N PHE A 51 8.39 9.79 -3.23
CA PHE A 51 7.20 9.05 -3.63
C PHE A 51 6.20 9.92 -4.41
N LEU A 52 5.92 11.15 -3.98
CA LEU A 52 4.96 12.03 -4.66
C LEU A 52 5.48 12.56 -5.99
N SER A 53 6.80 12.73 -6.14
CA SER A 53 7.42 13.08 -7.42
C SER A 53 7.26 11.96 -8.44
N TYR A 54 7.40 10.71 -8.00
CA TYR A 54 7.17 9.53 -8.83
C TYR A 54 5.68 9.29 -9.14
N SER A 55 4.85 9.24 -8.09
CA SER A 55 3.45 8.79 -8.20
C SER A 55 2.49 9.86 -8.67
N ARG A 56 2.83 11.15 -8.49
CA ARG A 56 1.95 12.30 -8.76
C ARG A 56 0.57 12.16 -8.09
N LEU A 57 0.53 11.50 -6.94
CA LEU A 57 -0.70 11.03 -6.32
C LEU A 57 -1.59 12.18 -5.80
N LEU A 58 -0.97 13.25 -5.31
CA LEU A 58 -1.65 14.40 -4.70
C LEU A 58 -1.78 15.61 -5.64
N ILE A 59 -1.83 15.32 -6.95
CA ILE A 59 -2.12 16.29 -8.01
C ILE A 59 -3.18 15.72 -8.97
N GLU A 60 -3.63 16.46 -9.98
CA GLU A 60 -4.79 16.11 -10.81
C GLU A 60 -4.61 14.93 -11.81
N THR A 61 -3.41 14.36 -11.97
CA THR A 61 -3.10 13.32 -12.99
C THR A 61 -3.50 11.88 -12.64
N PHE A 62 -3.94 11.07 -13.61
CA PHE A 62 -4.35 9.65 -13.41
C PHE A 62 -3.24 8.62 -13.70
N GLU A 63 -1.99 8.98 -13.44
CA GLU A 63 -0.82 8.16 -13.83
C GLU A 63 -0.53 7.00 -12.86
N PHE A 64 -1.06 7.08 -11.63
CA PHE A 64 -0.83 6.09 -10.59
C PHE A 64 -2.15 5.64 -9.97
N ILE A 65 -2.37 4.32 -9.93
CA ILE A 65 -3.52 3.70 -9.28
C ILE A 65 -3.02 2.95 -8.04
N PRO A 66 -3.29 3.45 -6.81
CA PRO A 66 -2.94 2.73 -5.61
C PRO A 66 -3.75 1.43 -5.52
N ILE A 67 -3.06 0.32 -5.27
CA ILE A 67 -3.66 -0.97 -4.97
C ILE A 67 -2.99 -1.49 -3.69
N GLY A 68 -3.76 -2.03 -2.75
CA GLY A 68 -3.19 -2.59 -1.53
C GLY A 68 -4.22 -3.04 -0.52
N LEU A 69 -3.74 -3.56 0.61
CA LEU A 69 -4.58 -4.06 1.70
C LEU A 69 -4.83 -2.98 2.75
N ASN A 70 -6.08 -2.53 2.89
CA ASN A 70 -6.48 -1.41 3.75
C ASN A 70 -5.80 -0.10 3.32
N ILE A 71 -5.57 0.06 2.01
CA ILE A 71 -4.80 1.18 1.42
C ILE A 71 -5.45 2.53 1.68
N PHE A 72 -6.77 2.60 1.91
CA PHE A 72 -7.45 3.86 2.22
C PHE A 72 -6.85 4.55 3.47
N PHE A 73 -6.55 3.76 4.50
CA PHE A 73 -5.93 4.27 5.72
C PHE A 73 -4.56 4.90 5.41
N ASP A 74 -3.79 4.28 4.53
CA ASP A 74 -2.46 4.75 4.18
C ASP A 74 -2.48 5.98 3.27
N LEU A 75 -3.44 6.06 2.35
CA LEU A 75 -3.67 7.24 1.53
C LEU A 75 -4.08 8.43 2.40
N MET A 76 -4.99 8.21 3.34
CA MET A 76 -5.39 9.20 4.33
C MET A 76 -4.19 9.66 5.15
N PHE A 77 -3.38 8.73 5.66
CA PHE A 77 -2.23 9.06 6.48
C PHE A 77 -1.15 9.81 5.70
N LEU A 78 -0.82 9.35 4.49
CA LEU A 78 0.11 10.03 3.58
C LEU A 78 -0.36 11.46 3.29
N TYR A 79 -1.64 11.67 2.98
CA TYR A 79 -2.19 13.00 2.73
C TYR A 79 -1.99 13.93 3.92
N TYR A 80 -2.43 13.53 5.12
CA TYR A 80 -2.34 14.40 6.29
C TYR A 80 -0.89 14.61 6.77
N ARG A 81 -0.02 13.60 6.67
CA ARG A 81 1.42 13.76 6.96
C ARG A 81 2.10 14.68 5.95
N THR A 82 1.79 14.55 4.67
CA THR A 82 2.29 15.47 3.64
C THR A 82 1.84 16.89 3.93
N LYS A 83 0.55 17.10 4.22
CA LYS A 83 0.01 18.42 4.53
C LYS A 83 0.67 19.06 5.78
N LEU A 84 1.01 18.25 6.78
CA LEU A 84 1.69 18.69 7.99
C LEU A 84 3.17 19.05 7.75
N LEU A 85 3.89 18.22 7.01
CA LEU A 85 5.35 18.39 6.80
C LEU A 85 5.67 19.37 5.68
N ASN A 86 4.94 19.29 4.57
CA ASN A 86 5.14 20.12 3.40
C ASN A 86 3.81 20.34 2.63
N PRO A 87 3.01 21.35 3.02
CA PRO A 87 1.71 21.61 2.41
C PRO A 87 1.80 21.95 0.91
N GLU A 88 2.95 22.43 0.43
CA GLU A 88 3.15 22.75 -1.00
C GLU A 88 3.13 21.52 -1.90
N LEU A 89 3.32 20.31 -1.36
CA LEU A 89 3.22 19.06 -2.11
C LEU A 89 1.78 18.60 -2.34
N VAL A 90 0.78 19.24 -1.69
CA VAL A 90 -0.63 18.88 -1.80
C VAL A 90 -1.34 19.88 -2.72
N LYS A 91 -1.76 19.44 -3.92
CA LYS A 91 -2.42 20.31 -4.91
C LYS A 91 -3.93 20.10 -5.04
N ILE A 92 -4.45 19.03 -4.44
CA ILE A 92 -5.88 18.73 -4.37
C ILE A 92 -6.26 18.44 -2.92
N THR A 93 -7.51 18.70 -2.57
CA THR A 93 -8.09 18.33 -1.27
C THR A 93 -8.20 16.81 -1.12
N PHE A 94 -8.42 16.33 0.10
CA PHE A 94 -8.58 14.89 0.33
C PHE A 94 -9.90 14.40 -0.27
N GLU A 95 -10.93 15.24 -0.23
CA GLU A 95 -12.24 15.01 -0.83
C GLU A 95 -12.13 14.88 -2.36
N GLU A 96 -11.41 15.80 -3.01
CA GLU A 96 -11.13 15.70 -4.44
C GLU A 96 -10.30 14.47 -4.78
N PHE A 97 -9.33 14.12 -3.93
CA PHE A 97 -8.54 12.90 -4.10
C PHE A 97 -9.45 11.66 -4.07
N ILE A 98 -10.30 11.50 -3.04
CA ILE A 98 -11.17 10.33 -2.91
C ILE A 98 -12.25 10.29 -3.99
N TYR A 99 -12.81 11.43 -4.37
CA TYR A 99 -13.87 11.50 -5.38
C TYR A 99 -13.34 11.22 -6.79
N ASN A 100 -12.17 11.77 -7.14
CA ASN A 100 -11.66 11.72 -8.51
C ASN A 100 -10.67 10.59 -8.75
N LYS A 101 -9.90 10.13 -7.76
CA LYS A 101 -8.81 9.16 -7.99
C LYS A 101 -9.28 7.72 -7.78
N PRO A 102 -9.02 6.82 -8.76
CA PRO A 102 -9.22 5.41 -8.54
C PRO A 102 -8.16 4.88 -7.56
N PHE A 103 -8.60 4.12 -6.58
CA PHE A 103 -7.75 3.25 -5.77
C PHE A 103 -8.48 1.93 -5.55
N ILE A 104 -7.71 0.84 -5.39
CA ILE A 104 -8.24 -0.50 -5.17
C ILE A 104 -7.82 -0.94 -3.77
N ASP A 105 -8.75 -0.86 -2.83
CA ASP A 105 -8.59 -1.42 -1.50
C ASP A 105 -9.06 -2.88 -1.50
N LEU A 106 -8.19 -3.80 -1.09
CA LEU A 106 -8.50 -5.22 -0.97
C LEU A 106 -9.31 -5.55 0.29
N LYS A 107 -9.39 -4.64 1.27
CA LYS A 107 -10.08 -4.90 2.53
C LYS A 107 -11.56 -5.26 2.33
N PRO A 108 -12.38 -4.53 1.54
CA PRO A 108 -13.74 -4.95 1.25
C PRO A 108 -13.84 -6.33 0.58
N ILE A 109 -12.89 -6.66 -0.30
CA ILE A 109 -12.84 -7.97 -0.98
C ILE A 109 -12.62 -9.08 0.04
N LEU A 110 -11.68 -8.89 0.97
CA LEU A 110 -11.43 -9.84 2.05
C LEU A 110 -12.61 -9.95 3.03
N VAL A 111 -13.43 -8.89 3.20
CA VAL A 111 -14.68 -8.97 3.99
C VAL A 111 -15.67 -9.89 3.31
N ILE A 112 -15.86 -9.74 2.00
CA ILE A 112 -16.76 -10.62 1.24
C ILE A 112 -16.25 -12.08 1.28
N MET A 113 -14.94 -12.30 1.11
CA MET A 113 -14.34 -13.63 1.17
C MET A 113 -14.38 -14.28 2.56
N ASN A 114 -14.60 -13.48 3.60
CA ASN A 114 -14.66 -13.91 5.00
C ASN A 114 -16.11 -13.87 5.52
N ASP A 115 -17.08 -14.21 4.67
CA ASP A 115 -18.51 -14.27 5.01
C ASP A 115 -19.05 -12.99 5.67
N PHE A 116 -18.57 -11.83 5.20
CA PHE A 116 -18.89 -10.51 5.74
C PHE A 116 -18.46 -10.28 7.20
N GLU A 117 -17.54 -11.10 7.72
CA GLU A 117 -16.96 -10.95 9.04
C GLU A 117 -15.70 -10.08 9.03
N PHE A 118 -15.58 -9.20 10.01
CA PHE A 118 -14.41 -8.32 10.17
C PHE A 118 -13.25 -8.96 10.95
N LYS A 119 -13.52 -10.02 11.72
CA LYS A 119 -12.51 -10.66 12.56
C LYS A 119 -11.50 -11.40 11.68
N GLU A 120 -10.22 -11.28 12.03
CA GLU A 120 -9.12 -12.02 11.40
C GLU A 120 -8.98 -11.86 9.87
N LEU A 121 -9.58 -10.82 9.29
CA LEU A 121 -9.64 -10.58 7.84
C LEU A 121 -8.31 -10.64 7.08
N SER A 122 -7.25 -10.16 7.73
CA SER A 122 -5.90 -10.11 7.17
C SER A 122 -4.99 -11.22 7.68
N LYS A 123 -5.54 -12.17 8.45
CA LYS A 123 -4.82 -13.27 9.06
C LYS A 123 -4.08 -14.13 8.03
N PRO A 124 -4.65 -14.51 6.87
CA PRO A 124 -3.90 -15.30 5.89
C PRO A 124 -2.63 -14.60 5.38
N VAL A 125 -2.66 -13.28 5.21
CA VAL A 125 -1.47 -12.49 4.82
C VAL A 125 -0.52 -12.36 6.02
N LYS A 126 -1.04 -12.01 7.20
CA LYS A 126 -0.24 -11.81 8.41
C LYS A 126 0.47 -13.08 8.87
N ASP A 127 -0.18 -14.23 8.81
CA ASP A 127 0.37 -15.51 9.22
C ASP A 127 1.54 -15.91 8.31
N ARG A 128 1.38 -15.75 6.98
CA ARG A 128 2.47 -16.01 6.02
C ARG A 128 3.65 -15.05 6.17
N VAL A 129 3.38 -13.77 6.46
CA VAL A 129 4.44 -12.80 6.77
C VAL A 129 5.16 -13.19 8.05
N TYR A 130 4.42 -13.57 9.10
CA TYR A 130 4.97 -14.01 10.37
C TYR A 130 5.78 -15.31 10.21
N GLU A 131 5.33 -16.26 9.39
CA GLU A 131 6.06 -17.49 9.11
C GLU A 131 7.46 -17.21 8.55
N LYS A 132 7.57 -16.23 7.65
CA LYS A 132 8.84 -15.82 7.01
C LYS A 132 9.75 -14.98 7.90
N THR A 133 9.18 -14.12 8.74
CA THR A 133 9.92 -13.03 9.41
C THR A 133 9.98 -13.18 10.92
N LYS A 134 9.05 -13.95 11.50
CA LYS A 134 8.76 -14.01 12.94
C LYS A 134 8.40 -12.66 13.55
N ILE A 135 7.97 -11.71 12.73
CA ILE A 135 7.65 -10.32 13.08
C ILE A 135 6.20 -10.05 12.71
N THR A 136 5.51 -9.30 13.56
CA THR A 136 4.19 -8.74 13.30
C THR A 136 4.31 -7.23 13.14
N GLY A 137 3.31 -6.60 12.51
CA GLY A 137 3.25 -5.13 12.43
C GLY A 137 3.27 -4.41 13.79
N ARG A 138 3.00 -5.11 14.90
CA ARG A 138 3.09 -4.56 16.26
C ARG A 138 4.52 -4.46 16.80
N ASP A 139 5.45 -5.19 16.20
CA ASP A 139 6.85 -5.23 16.64
C ASP A 139 7.70 -4.14 15.98
N ILE A 140 7.24 -3.62 14.83
CA ILE A 140 7.86 -2.52 14.08
C ILE A 140 8.24 -1.29 14.94
N PRO A 141 7.43 -0.77 15.89
CA PRO A 141 7.87 0.33 16.77
C PRO A 141 9.15 0.03 17.53
N SER A 142 9.20 -1.14 18.17
CA SER A 142 10.34 -1.53 18.99
C SER A 142 11.57 -1.76 18.12
N LEU A 143 11.40 -2.46 16.99
CA LEU A 143 12.48 -2.62 16.00
C LEU A 143 13.02 -1.27 15.52
N TYR A 144 12.14 -0.30 15.29
CA TYR A 144 12.53 1.02 14.82
C TYR A 144 13.36 1.78 15.88
N VAL A 145 12.93 1.77 17.15
CA VAL A 145 13.66 2.38 18.28
C VAL A 145 15.00 1.69 18.52
N GLU A 146 15.06 0.37 18.30
CA GLU A 146 16.29 -0.44 18.42
C GLU A 146 17.20 -0.33 17.18
N ASN A 147 16.83 0.47 16.17
CA ASN A 147 17.52 0.61 14.89
C ASN A 147 17.70 -0.72 14.12
N LYS A 148 16.77 -1.66 14.34
CA LYS A 148 16.65 -2.95 13.67
C LYS A 148 16.00 -2.79 12.29
N TYR A 149 16.66 -1.99 11.45
CA TYR A 149 16.12 -1.58 10.15
C TYR A 149 16.08 -2.72 9.14
N GLU A 150 17.04 -3.65 9.21
CA GLU A 150 17.06 -4.82 8.33
C GLU A 150 15.84 -5.72 8.59
N GLU A 151 15.45 -5.90 9.85
CA GLU A 151 14.24 -6.65 10.21
C GLU A 151 12.97 -5.98 9.69
N ILE A 152 12.89 -4.64 9.77
CA ILE A 152 11.77 -3.88 9.21
C ILE A 152 11.71 -4.03 7.69
N GLU A 153 12.84 -3.93 6.99
CA GLU A 153 12.90 -4.12 5.55
C GLU A 153 12.48 -5.54 5.13
N ASN A 154 12.91 -6.55 5.88
CA ASN A 154 12.51 -7.93 5.65
C ASN A 154 11.01 -8.13 5.87
N TYR A 155 10.43 -7.51 6.90
CA TYR A 155 8.97 -7.45 7.09
C TYR A 155 8.26 -6.80 5.90
N VAL A 156 8.73 -5.64 5.46
CA VAL A 156 8.14 -4.90 4.33
C VAL A 156 8.19 -5.71 3.05
N LYS A 157 9.32 -6.37 2.74
CA LYS A 157 9.46 -7.25 1.57
C LYS A 157 8.52 -8.45 1.64
N ALA A 158 8.43 -9.10 2.79
CA ALA A 158 7.54 -10.24 2.98
C ALA A 158 6.06 -9.85 2.85
N GLU A 159 5.66 -8.72 3.41
CA GLU A 159 4.30 -8.19 3.28
C GLU A 159 3.97 -7.82 1.83
N ALA A 160 4.91 -7.19 1.12
CA ALA A 160 4.77 -6.86 -0.29
C ALA A 160 4.51 -8.09 -1.15
N GLU A 161 5.31 -9.14 -0.95
CA GLU A 161 5.18 -10.39 -1.68
C GLU A 161 3.80 -11.05 -1.47
N GLU A 162 3.33 -11.15 -0.22
CA GLU A 162 2.06 -11.81 0.09
C GLU A 162 0.84 -11.00 -0.38
N VAL A 163 0.91 -9.66 -0.32
CA VAL A 163 -0.16 -8.83 -0.87
C VAL A 163 -0.17 -8.88 -2.40
N ILE A 164 0.99 -8.92 -3.07
CA ILE A 164 1.04 -9.12 -4.53
C ILE A 164 0.37 -10.43 -4.92
N LYS A 165 0.67 -11.53 -4.21
CA LYS A 165 0.02 -12.83 -4.45
C LYS A 165 -1.50 -12.71 -4.30
N LEU A 166 -1.98 -12.05 -3.23
CA LEU A 166 -3.41 -11.82 -3.03
C LEU A 166 -4.03 -11.01 -4.19
N ILE A 167 -3.39 -9.91 -4.61
CA ILE A 167 -3.85 -9.08 -5.73
C ILE A 167 -3.99 -9.90 -7.01
N ARG A 168 -3.00 -10.74 -7.31
CA ARG A 168 -3.02 -11.60 -8.50
C ARG A 168 -4.14 -12.63 -8.46
N GLU A 169 -4.39 -13.25 -7.30
CA GLU A 169 -5.49 -14.20 -7.13
C GLU A 169 -6.86 -13.52 -7.28
N VAL A 170 -7.05 -12.37 -6.64
CA VAL A 170 -8.27 -11.56 -6.79
C VAL A 170 -8.48 -11.18 -8.25
N TYR A 171 -7.43 -10.71 -8.92
CA TYR A 171 -7.50 -10.35 -10.34
C TYR A 171 -7.87 -11.56 -11.20
N ARG A 172 -7.28 -12.73 -10.97
CA ARG A 172 -7.58 -13.96 -11.70
C ARG A 172 -9.06 -14.33 -11.61
N VAL A 173 -9.62 -14.30 -10.39
CA VAL A 173 -11.04 -14.60 -10.16
C VAL A 173 -11.93 -13.57 -10.86
N LEU A 174 -11.70 -12.27 -10.63
CA LEU A 174 -12.52 -11.20 -11.21
C LEU A 174 -12.42 -11.14 -12.74
N ASN A 175 -11.25 -11.44 -13.30
CA ASN A 175 -11.07 -11.51 -14.75
C ASN A 175 -11.87 -12.66 -15.38
N GLY A 176 -12.04 -13.77 -14.67
CA GLY A 176 -12.89 -14.89 -15.08
C GLY A 176 -14.39 -14.57 -15.08
N LEU A 177 -14.82 -13.54 -14.35
CA LEU A 177 -16.21 -13.08 -14.31
C LEU A 177 -16.55 -12.10 -15.45
N LYS A 178 -15.57 -11.69 -16.27
CA LYS A 178 -15.83 -10.79 -17.39
C LYS A 178 -16.81 -11.47 -18.36
N PRO A 179 -17.93 -10.83 -18.71
CA PRO A 179 -18.82 -11.37 -19.73
C PRO A 179 -18.03 -11.53 -21.03
N ALA A 180 -18.32 -12.61 -21.78
CA ALA A 180 -17.78 -12.77 -23.12
C ALA A 180 -18.01 -11.47 -23.89
N ARG A 181 -16.93 -10.81 -24.33
CA ARG A 181 -17.07 -9.59 -25.13
C ARG A 181 -17.93 -9.96 -26.33
N ALA A 182 -19.11 -9.34 -26.45
CA ALA A 182 -19.84 -9.37 -27.71
C ALA A 182 -18.87 -8.84 -28.76
N MET A 183 -18.40 -9.70 -29.66
CA MET A 183 -17.73 -9.26 -30.88
C MET A 183 -18.73 -8.34 -31.57
N LYS A 184 -18.49 -7.03 -31.51
CA LYS A 184 -19.18 -6.12 -32.41
C LYS A 184 -18.69 -6.47 -33.82
N PRO A 185 -19.56 -6.86 -34.75
CA PRO A 185 -19.18 -6.93 -36.16
C PRO A 185 -18.73 -5.52 -36.55
N GLY A 186 -17.56 -5.44 -37.19
CA GLY A 186 -17.07 -4.21 -37.82
C GLY A 186 -17.87 -3.85 -39.06
#